data_AF-A0A2G2XZS5-F1
#
_entry.id   AF-A0A2G2XZS5-F1
#
_cell.length_a   1.000
_cell.length_b   1.000
_cell.length_c   1.000
_cell.angle_alpha   90.00
_cell.angle_beta   90.00
_cell.angle_gamma   90.00
#
_symmetry.space_group_name_H-M   'P 1'
#
loop_
_entity.id
_entity.type
_entity.pdbx_description
1 polymer ?
#
loop_
_entity_poly.entity_id
_entity_poly.type
_entity_poly.pdbx_seq_one_letter_code
_entity_poly.pdbx_strand_id
1 'polypeptide(L)'
;MSIVCGNDQARGYCAKSFEDIDFDSFSEKENDNDLEGPSIEKNVQVTKASQIKASRKRKCYFGVQDVVYDISIKFGEVAMEIGRIVDSRLDVKKLYEEVMALEGYNEEFLGDVFDYFVQSDTLAKAFMVNN
;
A
#
# COMPACT_ATOMS: atom_id res chain seq x y z
N MET A 1 43.40 13.66 46.89
CA MET A 1 42.56 13.09 45.81
C MET A 1 41.17 13.67 45.95
N SER A 2 40.62 14.25 44.88
CA SER A 2 39.23 14.71 44.82
C SER A 2 38.64 14.23 43.51
N ILE A 3 37.60 13.40 43.57
CA ILE A 3 36.84 12.96 42.41
C ILE A 3 35.70 13.97 42.24
N VAL A 4 35.77 14.76 41.18
CA VAL A 4 34.66 15.62 40.75
C VAL A 4 33.70 14.74 39.95
N CYS A 5 32.54 14.42 40.52
CA CYS A 5 31.43 13.82 39.79
C CYS A 5 30.66 14.94 39.07
N GLY A 6 30.62 14.89 37.74
CA GLY A 6 29.72 15.72 36.93
C GLY A 6 28.30 15.19 37.03
N ASN A 7 27.34 16.09 37.25
CA ASN A 7 25.91 15.76 37.31
C ASN A 7 25.39 15.49 35.90
N ASP A 8 25.34 14.22 35.48
CA ASP A 8 24.74 13.82 34.21
C ASP A 8 23.26 13.49 34.42
N GLN A 9 22.38 14.45 34.17
CA GLN A 9 20.93 14.26 34.23
C GLN A 9 20.42 13.92 32.82
N ALA A 10 20.47 12.64 32.45
CA ALA A 10 19.80 12.15 31.24
C ALA A 10 18.28 12.18 31.43
N ARG A 11 17.64 13.30 31.06
CA ARG A 11 16.17 13.44 31.05
C ARG A 11 15.60 12.68 29.84
N GLY A 12 15.34 11.39 30.02
CA GLY A 12 14.61 10.57 29.06
C GLY A 12 13.14 10.97 29.01
N TYR A 13 12.71 11.63 27.92
CA TYR A 13 11.30 11.85 27.63
C TYR A 13 10.94 11.02 26.40
N CYS A 14 10.43 9.81 26.63
CA CYS A 14 9.93 8.92 25.59
C CYS A 14 8.42 8.78 25.78
N ALA A 15 7.66 9.69 25.19
CA ALA A 15 6.23 9.49 24.94
C ALA A 15 5.91 10.12 23.58
N LYS A 16 5.98 9.30 22.52
CA LYS A 16 5.31 9.60 21.26
C LYS A 16 4.06 8.71 21.22
N SER A 17 2.92 9.26 21.64
CA SER A 17 1.63 8.72 21.21
C SER A 17 1.45 9.05 19.74
N PHE A 18 0.97 8.08 18.95
CA PHE A 18 0.46 8.33 17.61
C PHE A 18 -1.03 8.63 17.79
N GLU A 19 -1.36 9.89 18.05
CA GLU A 19 -2.73 10.37 17.96
C GLU A 19 -3.02 10.83 16.53
N ASP A 20 -4.16 10.35 16.04
CA ASP A 20 -4.86 10.55 14.76
C ASP A 20 -4.23 11.51 13.74
N ILE A 21 -3.88 10.97 12.58
CA ILE A 21 -3.61 11.79 11.39
C ILE A 21 -4.95 12.11 10.76
N ASP A 22 -5.50 13.27 11.09
CA ASP A 22 -6.63 13.87 10.39
C ASP A 22 -6.20 14.22 8.95
N PHE A 23 -6.89 13.64 7.97
CA PHE A 23 -6.51 13.68 6.55
C PHE A 23 -7.30 14.78 5.82
N ASP A 24 -7.29 16.01 6.34
CA ASP A 24 -8.02 17.10 5.71
C ASP A 24 -7.14 17.92 4.75
N SER A 25 -7.30 17.55 3.48
CA SER A 25 -7.18 18.38 2.27
C SER A 25 -5.83 19.05 1.97
N PHE A 26 -5.19 18.52 0.94
CA PHE A 26 -4.18 19.22 0.15
C PHE A 26 -4.79 20.50 -0.46
N SER A 27 -4.20 21.66 -0.18
CA SER A 27 -4.40 22.85 -1.01
C SER A 27 -3.05 23.43 -1.41
N GLU A 28 -2.77 23.39 -2.72
CA GLU A 28 -1.69 24.10 -3.38
C GLU A 28 -1.81 25.60 -3.12
N LYS A 29 -0.70 26.27 -2.80
CA LYS A 29 -0.55 27.69 -3.10
C LYS A 29 0.80 27.97 -3.75
N GLU A 30 0.66 28.25 -5.04
CA GLU A 30 1.57 28.87 -5.98
C GLU A 30 1.93 30.30 -5.55
N ASN A 31 3.20 30.64 -5.79
CA ASN A 31 3.84 31.93 -6.09
C ASN A 31 3.10 33.25 -5.74
N ASP A 32 3.81 34.23 -5.15
CA ASP A 32 4.46 35.30 -5.94
C ASP A 32 5.22 36.25 -5.00
N ASN A 33 6.43 36.64 -5.38
CA ASN A 33 7.17 37.72 -4.73
C ASN A 33 7.09 38.92 -5.67
N ASP A 34 6.40 39.98 -5.27
CA ASP A 34 6.55 41.26 -5.95
C ASP A 34 6.58 42.44 -4.98
N LEU A 35 7.30 43.46 -5.45
CA LEU A 35 8.13 44.39 -4.72
C LEU A 35 7.57 45.79 -4.96
N GLU A 36 7.17 46.55 -3.93
CA GLU A 36 6.94 48.00 -4.07
C GLU A 36 7.21 48.76 -2.75
N GLY A 37 8.23 49.63 -2.74
CA GLY A 37 8.68 50.45 -1.59
C GLY A 37 7.99 51.82 -1.53
N PRO A 38 8.64 52.92 -1.04
CA PRO A 38 9.69 53.08 -0.03
C PRO A 38 9.36 54.19 1.03
N SER A 39 10.15 54.34 2.12
CA SER A 39 10.73 55.64 2.57
C SER A 39 11.30 55.65 4.02
N ILE A 40 12.61 55.95 4.08
CA ILE A 40 13.28 56.96 4.94
C ILE A 40 13.11 56.84 6.47
N GLU A 41 14.12 56.34 7.19
CA GLU A 41 15.19 57.14 7.87
C GLU A 41 15.81 56.40 9.09
N LYS A 42 17.12 56.60 9.25
CA LYS A 42 17.95 56.63 10.47
C LYS A 42 18.11 55.37 11.37
N ASN A 43 19.24 54.70 11.13
CA ASN A 43 20.32 54.39 12.07
C ASN A 43 19.98 53.66 13.38
N VAL A 44 20.42 52.41 13.51
CA VAL A 44 21.52 51.98 14.41
C VAL A 44 21.73 50.48 14.21
N GLN A 45 22.96 50.15 13.83
CA GLN A 45 23.48 48.80 13.63
C GLN A 45 23.77 48.16 14.99
N VAL A 46 23.37 46.90 15.17
CA VAL A 46 24.18 45.75 15.67
C VAL A 46 23.22 44.60 16.05
N THR A 47 23.00 43.76 15.04
CA THR A 47 22.99 42.29 15.07
C THR A 47 22.11 41.56 16.10
N LYS A 48 20.82 41.41 15.77
CA LYS A 48 20.04 40.24 16.21
C LYS A 48 20.58 39.01 15.48
N ALA A 49 21.30 38.14 16.18
CA ALA A 49 21.64 36.82 15.64
C ALA A 49 20.37 35.95 15.62
N SER A 50 19.63 35.99 14.50
CA SER A 50 18.60 35.00 14.23
C SER A 50 19.29 33.66 14.01
N GLN A 51 19.11 32.74 14.96
CA GLN A 51 19.46 31.34 14.75
C GLN A 51 18.47 30.78 13.73
N ILE A 52 18.78 30.96 12.44
CA ILE A 52 18.16 30.20 11.37
C ILE A 52 18.65 28.76 11.56
N LYS A 53 17.88 27.98 12.32
CA LYS A 53 18.05 26.53 12.39
C LYS A 53 17.85 26.02 10.97
N ALA A 54 18.95 25.70 10.29
CA ALA A 54 18.90 25.01 9.03
C ALA A 54 18.20 23.67 9.28
N SER A 55 16.93 23.59 8.89
CA SER A 55 16.21 22.33 8.86
C SER A 55 16.93 21.46 7.85
N ARG A 56 17.80 20.56 8.32
CA ARG A 56 18.39 19.53 7.48
C ARG A 56 17.23 18.66 7.00
N LYS A 57 16.74 18.94 5.79
CA LYS A 57 15.79 18.06 5.10
C LYS A 57 16.51 16.73 4.95
N ARG A 58 16.18 15.77 5.81
CA ARG A 58 16.53 14.37 5.60
C ARG A 58 15.86 14.00 4.27
N LYS A 59 16.66 13.69 3.24
CA LYS A 59 16.13 13.01 2.07
C LYS A 59 15.58 11.67 2.58
N CYS A 60 14.27 11.58 2.78
CA CYS A 60 13.62 10.30 2.99
C CYS A 60 13.92 9.47 1.76
N TYR A 61 14.62 8.36 1.97
CA TYR A 61 15.00 7.44 0.91
C TYR A 61 13.70 6.85 0.36
N PHE A 62 13.32 7.26 -0.86
CA PHE A 62 12.10 6.83 -1.54
C PHE A 62 12.18 5.37 -2.05
N GLY A 63 13.37 4.75 -2.01
CA GLY A 63 13.61 3.44 -2.60
C GLY A 63 13.00 2.24 -1.87
N VAL A 64 12.52 2.39 -0.63
CA VAL A 64 11.81 1.30 0.08
C VAL A 64 10.28 1.42 -0.09
N GLN A 65 9.75 2.64 -0.27
CA GLN A 65 8.33 2.82 -0.59
C GLN A 65 7.99 2.31 -1.99
N ASP A 66 8.91 2.45 -2.95
CA ASP A 66 8.78 1.92 -4.30
C ASP A 66 8.62 0.39 -4.30
N VAL A 67 9.47 -0.31 -3.56
CA VAL A 67 9.40 -1.78 -3.43
C VAL A 67 8.10 -2.24 -2.76
N VAL A 68 7.64 -1.55 -1.72
CA VAL A 68 6.37 -1.89 -1.05
C VAL A 68 5.18 -1.62 -1.99
N TYR A 69 5.24 -0.54 -2.77
CA TYR A 69 4.24 -0.21 -3.78
C TYR A 69 4.20 -1.26 -4.91
N ASP A 70 5.35 -1.65 -5.43
CA ASP A 70 5.49 -2.70 -6.44
C ASP A 70 4.96 -4.05 -5.95
N ILE A 71 5.28 -4.43 -4.71
CA ILE A 71 4.75 -5.65 -4.08
C ILE A 71 3.23 -5.55 -3.96
N SER A 72 2.69 -4.38 -3.58
CA SER A 72 1.25 -4.17 -3.43
C SER A 72 0.51 -4.32 -4.77
N ILE A 73 1.08 -3.79 -5.86
CA ILE A 73 0.52 -3.97 -7.21
C ILE A 73 0.48 -5.45 -7.59
N LYS A 74 1.60 -6.17 -7.44
CA LYS A 74 1.66 -7.60 -7.78
C LYS A 74 0.71 -8.43 -6.94
N PHE A 75 0.55 -8.10 -5.65
CA PHE A 75 -0.41 -8.77 -4.78
C PHE A 75 -1.85 -8.50 -5.22
N GLY A 76 -2.15 -7.28 -5.68
CA GLY A 76 -3.43 -6.92 -6.29
C GLY A 76 -3.71 -7.71 -7.58
N GLU A 77 -2.72 -7.88 -8.46
CA GLU A 77 -2.84 -8.69 -9.68
C GLU A 77 -3.15 -10.16 -9.36
N VAL A 78 -2.44 -10.74 -8.38
CA VAL A 78 -2.67 -12.12 -7.91
C VAL A 78 -4.06 -12.26 -7.31
N ALA A 79 -4.49 -11.31 -6.46
CA ALA A 79 -5.83 -11.33 -5.87
C ALA A 79 -6.93 -11.22 -6.93
N MET A 80 -6.73 -10.39 -7.97
CA MET A 80 -7.66 -10.25 -9.09
C MET A 80 -7.77 -11.54 -9.90
N GLU A 81 -6.64 -12.20 -10.19
CA GLU A 81 -6.64 -13.48 -10.90
C GLU A 81 -7.33 -14.58 -10.08
N ILE A 82 -7.08 -14.65 -8.77
CA ILE A 82 -7.80 -15.56 -7.85
C ILE A 82 -9.30 -15.25 -7.89
N GLY A 83 -9.70 -13.98 -7.80
CA GLY A 83 -11.10 -13.56 -7.91
C GLY A 83 -11.74 -14.02 -9.22
N ARG A 84 -11.02 -13.90 -10.34
CA ARG A 84 -11.48 -14.39 -11.65
C ARG A 84 -11.65 -15.90 -11.69
N ILE A 85 -10.75 -16.65 -11.06
CA ILE A 85 -10.85 -18.12 -10.96
C ILE A 85 -12.04 -18.51 -10.08
N VAL A 86 -12.26 -17.84 -8.94
CA VAL A 86 -13.43 -18.04 -8.08
C VAL A 86 -14.73 -17.74 -8.82
N ASP A 87 -14.75 -16.63 -9.57
CA ASP A 87 -15.93 -16.16 -10.30
C ASP A 87 -16.18 -16.94 -11.61
N SER A 88 -15.19 -17.72 -12.07
CA SER A 88 -15.36 -18.59 -13.23
C SER A 88 -16.33 -19.72 -12.89
N ARG A 89 -17.61 -19.44 -13.08
CA ARG A 89 -18.66 -20.45 -12.94
C ARG A 89 -18.53 -21.43 -14.08
N LEU A 90 -18.27 -22.69 -13.76
CA LEU A 90 -18.43 -23.78 -14.69
C LEU A 90 -19.87 -23.78 -15.22
N ASP A 91 -20.03 -23.59 -16.53
CA ASP A 91 -21.32 -23.72 -17.21
C ASP A 91 -21.60 -25.21 -17.41
N VAL A 92 -22.30 -25.80 -16.43
CA VAL A 92 -22.65 -27.22 -16.39
C VAL A 92 -23.38 -27.65 -17.66
N LYS A 93 -24.20 -26.76 -18.24
CA LYS A 93 -24.97 -27.07 -19.45
C LYS A 93 -24.04 -27.17 -20.65
N LYS A 94 -23.17 -26.18 -20.84
CA LYS A 94 -22.19 -26.19 -21.94
C LYS A 94 -21.24 -27.39 -21.81
N LEU A 95 -20.78 -27.69 -20.60
CA LEU A 95 -19.95 -28.86 -20.33
C LEU A 95 -20.64 -30.16 -20.73
N TYR A 96 -21.92 -30.32 -20.38
CA TYR A 96 -22.70 -31.51 -20.75
C TYR A 96 -22.79 -31.67 -22.26
N GLU A 97 -23.13 -30.59 -22.98
CA GLU A 97 -23.21 -30.61 -24.45
C GLU A 97 -21.87 -30.98 -25.09
N GLU A 98 -20.76 -30.44 -24.58
CA GLU A 98 -19.41 -30.68 -25.10
C GLU A 98 -18.92 -32.11 -24.82
N VAL A 99 -19.18 -32.64 -23.61
CA VAL A 99 -18.84 -34.03 -23.26
C VAL A 99 -19.66 -35.02 -24.07
N MET A 100 -20.97 -34.78 -24.22
CA MET A 100 -21.86 -35.66 -24.99
C MET A 100 -21.62 -35.60 -26.51
N ALA A 101 -20.96 -34.54 -27.01
CA ALA A 101 -20.58 -34.43 -28.41
C ALA A 101 -19.31 -35.23 -28.77
N LEU A 102 -18.61 -35.83 -27.80
CA LEU A 102 -17.42 -36.63 -28.06
C LEU A 102 -17.79 -37.95 -28.75
N GLU A 103 -17.40 -38.06 -30.02
CA GLU A 103 -17.58 -39.29 -30.79
C GLU A 103 -16.55 -40.37 -30.40
N GLY A 104 -16.95 -41.63 -30.50
CA GLY A 104 -16.06 -42.79 -30.30
C GLY A 104 -16.04 -43.37 -28.88
N TYR A 105 -16.84 -42.84 -27.95
CA TYR A 105 -17.01 -43.35 -26.59
C TYR A 105 -18.46 -43.77 -26.34
N ASN A 106 -18.67 -44.72 -25.43
CA ASN A 106 -20.00 -45.08 -24.97
C ASN A 106 -20.56 -43.99 -24.05
N GLU A 107 -21.88 -43.79 -24.12
CA GLU A 107 -22.59 -42.75 -23.36
C GLU A 107 -22.39 -42.90 -21.83
N GLU A 108 -22.32 -44.14 -21.33
CA GLU A 108 -22.04 -44.41 -19.91
C GLU A 108 -20.69 -43.83 -19.46
N PHE A 109 -19.63 -44.00 -20.25
CA PHE A 109 -18.31 -43.45 -19.95
C PHE A 109 -18.30 -41.92 -20.04
N LEU A 110 -19.01 -41.35 -21.02
CA LEU A 110 -19.17 -39.89 -21.13
C LEU A 110 -19.91 -39.32 -19.91
N GLY A 111 -20.91 -40.05 -19.40
CA GLY A 111 -21.57 -39.76 -18.12
C GLY A 111 -20.60 -39.73 -16.95
N ASP A 112 -19.76 -40.76 -16.81
CA ASP A 112 -18.75 -40.84 -15.74
C ASP A 112 -17.73 -39.68 -15.83
N VAL A 113 -17.31 -39.32 -17.05
CA VAL A 113 -16.39 -38.18 -17.29
C VAL A 113 -17.04 -36.86 -16.92
N PHE A 114 -18.30 -36.66 -17.27
CA PHE A 114 -19.06 -35.47 -16.88
C PHE A 114 -19.17 -35.37 -15.35
N ASP A 115 -19.56 -36.45 -14.68
CA ASP A 115 -19.67 -36.49 -13.22
C ASP A 115 -18.33 -36.21 -12.53
N TYR A 116 -17.22 -36.74 -13.07
CA TYR A 116 -15.88 -36.43 -12.59
C TYR A 116 -15.55 -34.94 -12.70
N PHE A 117 -15.86 -34.29 -13.83
CA PHE A 117 -15.59 -32.86 -14.00
C PHE A 117 -16.41 -32.00 -13.03
N VAL A 118 -17.71 -32.29 -12.88
CA VAL A 118 -18.59 -31.56 -11.94
C VAL A 118 -18.11 -31.74 -10.49
N GLN A 119 -17.69 -32.95 -10.11
CA GLN A 119 -17.12 -33.19 -8.77
C GLN A 119 -15.80 -32.45 -8.57
N SER A 120 -14.91 -32.43 -9.57
CA SER A 120 -13.62 -31.74 -9.48
C SER A 120 -13.78 -30.23 -9.28
N ASP A 121 -14.73 -29.59 -9.99
CA ASP A 121 -15.06 -28.17 -9.83
C ASP A 121 -15.67 -27.89 -8.45
N THR A 122 -16.57 -28.76 -7.98
CA THR A 122 -17.16 -28.66 -6.64
C THR A 122 -16.09 -28.75 -5.56
N LEU A 123 -15.15 -29.69 -5.70
CA LEU A 123 -14.04 -29.87 -4.77
C LEU A 123 -13.11 -28.65 -4.78
N ALA A 124 -12.75 -28.16 -5.96
CA ALA A 124 -11.92 -26.96 -6.10
C ALA A 124 -12.57 -25.76 -5.39
N LYS A 125 -13.87 -25.54 -5.58
CA LYS A 125 -14.63 -24.50 -4.86
C LYS A 125 -14.63 -24.70 -3.35
N ALA A 126 -14.84 -25.92 -2.87
CA ALA A 126 -14.81 -26.22 -1.45
C ALA A 126 -13.45 -25.92 -0.79
N PHE A 127 -12.34 -26.15 -1.51
CA PHE A 127 -11.01 -25.75 -1.05
C PHE A 127 -10.84 -24.23 -0.94
N MET A 128 -11.49 -23.45 -1.81
CA MET A 128 -11.38 -21.99 -1.79
C MET A 128 -12.24 -21.34 -0.68
N VAL A 129 -13.36 -21.96 -0.28
CA VAL A 129 -14.25 -21.43 0.77
C VAL A 129 -13.72 -21.65 2.19
N ASN A 130 -12.85 -22.63 2.40
CA ASN A 130 -12.36 -23.03 3.72
C ASN A 130 -11.00 -22.40 4.13
N ASN A 131 -10.60 -21.26 3.55
CA ASN A 131 -9.38 -20.52 3.90
C ASN A 131 -9.65 -19.11 4.42
#